data_AF-A0A2C5Z6L5-F1
#
_entry.id   AF-A0A2C5Z6L5-F1
#
_cell.length_a   1.000
_cell.length_b   1.000
_cell.length_c   1.000
_cell.angle_alpha   90.00
_cell.angle_beta   90.00
_cell.angle_gamma   90.00
#
_symmetry.space_group_name_H-M   'P 1'
#
loop_
_entity.id
_entity.type
_entity.pdbx_description
1 polymer ?
#
loop_
_entity_poly.entity_id
_entity_poly.type
_entity_poly.pdbx_seq_one_letter_code
_entity_poly.pdbx_strand_id
1 'polypeptide(L)' 'MHPHLHNKNALACRDVIAALDECHSRGFLHKATGGCNDLKIKVNQCLRQERTKSQAENRAMAKAKRDRMEKEWKDLGI' A
#
# COMPACT_ATOMS: atom_id res chain seq x y z
N MET A 1 14.07 0.83 7.81
CA MET A 1 13.34 2.05 7.44
C MET A 1 11.99 1.61 6.91
N HIS A 2 10.89 2.07 7.50
CA HIS A 2 9.53 1.87 6.99
C HIS A 2 9.06 3.17 6.32
N PRO A 3 8.11 3.12 5.38
CA PRO A 3 7.49 4.33 4.86
C PRO A 3 6.84 5.10 6.01
N HIS A 4 6.85 6.42 5.91
CA HIS A 4 6.17 7.25 6.88
C HIS A 4 4.64 7.00 6.84
N LEU A 5 3.99 6.96 8.01
CA LEU A 5 2.56 6.63 8.20
C LEU A 5 1.58 7.68 7.63
N HIS A 6 2.02 8.56 6.75
CA HIS A 6 1.20 9.64 6.20
C HIS A 6 0.30 9.19 5.04
N ASN A 7 0.63 8.07 4.39
CA ASN A 7 -0.13 7.56 3.25
C ASN A 7 -1.14 6.49 3.67
N LYS A 8 -2.25 6.39 2.91
CA LYS A 8 -3.36 5.46 3.20
C LYS A 8 -2.91 4.01 3.39
N ASN A 9 -1.97 3.54 2.57
CA ASN A 9 -1.46 2.17 2.63
C ASN A 9 -0.68 1.92 3.93
N ALA A 10 0.10 2.91 4.40
CA ALA A 10 0.85 2.81 5.64
C ALA A 10 -0.06 2.87 6.88
N LEU A 11 -1.17 3.62 6.80
CA LEU A 11 -2.20 3.61 7.86
C LEU A 11 -2.88 2.24 7.97
N ALA A 12 -3.22 1.60 6.86
CA ALA A 12 -3.80 0.25 6.86
C ALA A 12 -2.84 -0.83 7.39
N CYS A 13 -1.53 -0.59 7.34
CA CYS A 13 -0.49 -1.49 7.84
C CYS A 13 0.09 -1.07 9.21
N ARG A 14 -0.57 -0.17 9.94
CA ARG A 14 -0.06 0.45 11.17
C ARG A 14 0.43 -0.57 12.21
N ASP A 15 -0.33 -1.62 12.46
CA ASP A 15 -0.02 -2.58 13.53
C ASP A 15 1.26 -3.38 13.24
N VAL A 16 1.45 -3.80 11.99
CA VAL A 16 2.64 -4.56 11.57
C VAL A 16 3.87 -3.64 11.50
N ILE A 17 3.68 -2.36 11.15
CA ILE A 17 4.74 -1.35 11.20
C ILE A 17 5.15 -1.08 12.65
N ALA A 18 4.18 -0.93 13.57
CA ALA A 18 4.45 -0.75 14.99
C ALA A 18 5.23 -1.93 15.59
N ALA A 19 4.88 -3.17 15.22
CA ALA A 19 5.63 -4.36 15.63
C ALA A 19 7.08 -4.36 15.09
N LEU A 20 7.29 -3.91 13.86
CA LEU A 20 8.64 -3.75 13.30
C LEU A 20 9.43 -2.67 14.04
N ASP A 21 8.78 -1.58 14.47
CA ASP A 21 9.41 -0.51 15.23
C ASP A 21 9.80 -0.93 16.63
N GLU A 22 8.93 -1.70 17.30
CA GLU A 22 9.27 -2.35 18.56
C GLU A 22 10.45 -3.32 18.41
N CYS A 23 10.54 -4.05 17.30
CA CYS A 23 11.72 -4.88 17.05
C CYS A 23 12.99 -4.05 16.85
N HIS A 24 12.89 -2.93 16.12
CA HIS A 24 14.02 -2.02 15.94
C HIS A 24 14.46 -1.32 17.24
N SER A 25 13.56 -1.12 18.20
CA SER A 25 13.89 -0.50 19.49
C SER A 25 14.80 -1.37 20.37
N ARG A 26 14.91 -2.68 20.06
CA ARG A 26 15.82 -3.63 20.75
C ARG A 26 17.31 -3.34 20.52
N GLY A 27 17.65 -2.49 19.55
CA GLY A 27 19.00 -2.00 19.34
C GLY A 27 19.49 -2.13 17.90
N PHE A 28 20.47 -1.28 17.57
CA PHE A 28 21.02 -1.19 16.21
C PHE A 28 21.62 -2.51 15.71
N LEU A 29 22.36 -3.24 16.56
CA LEU A 29 22.98 -4.50 16.17
C LEU A 29 21.92 -5.57 15.82
N HIS A 30 20.86 -5.69 16.63
CA HIS A 30 19.77 -6.64 16.37
C HIS A 30 19.06 -6.37 15.03
N LYS A 31 18.88 -5.09 14.71
CA LYS A 31 18.37 -4.66 13.41
C LYS A 31 19.35 -4.95 12.27
N ALA A 32 20.63 -4.64 12.46
CA ALA A 32 21.66 -4.76 11.42
C ALA A 32 21.97 -6.22 11.06
N THR A 33 21.92 -7.14 12.04
CA THR A 33 22.14 -8.57 11.82
C THR A 33 20.90 -9.31 11.30
N GLY A 34 19.77 -8.61 11.12
CA GLY A 34 18.56 -9.19 10.53
C GLY A 34 17.57 -9.81 11.52
N GLY A 35 17.70 -9.54 12.82
CA GLY A 35 16.80 -10.07 13.86
C GLY A 35 15.33 -9.66 13.73
N CYS A 36 15.02 -8.67 12.87
CA CYS A 36 13.67 -8.20 12.58
C CYS A 36 13.15 -8.55 11.18
N ASN A 37 13.82 -9.45 10.44
CA ASN A 37 13.48 -9.72 9.04
C ASN A 37 12.07 -10.27 8.83
N ASP A 38 11.56 -11.11 9.73
CA ASP A 38 10.20 -11.67 9.61
C ASP A 38 9.12 -10.57 9.68
N LEU A 39 9.29 -9.63 10.60
CA LEU A 39 8.41 -8.46 10.71
C LEU A 39 8.53 -7.56 9.48
N LYS A 40 9.75 -7.37 8.96
CA LYS A 40 9.97 -6.64 7.70
C LYS A 40 9.24 -7.30 6.52
N ILE A 41 9.25 -8.63 6.44
CA ILE A 41 8.53 -9.39 5.41
C ILE A 41 7.02 -9.16 5.55
N LYS A 42 6.47 -9.20 6.77
CA LYS A 42 5.05 -8.94 7.01
C LYS A 42 4.64 -7.51 6.62
N VAL A 43 5.44 -6.49 6.96
CA VAL A 43 5.20 -5.10 6.52
C VAL A 43 5.15 -5.03 4.99
N ASN A 44 6.12 -5.64 4.32
CA ASN A 44 6.18 -5.65 2.86
C ASN A 44 4.98 -6.37 2.21
N GLN A 45 4.51 -7.47 2.80
CA GLN A 45 3.32 -8.18 2.33
C GLN A 45 2.07 -7.31 2.47
N CYS A 46 1.87 -6.68 3.63
CA CYS A 46 0.75 -5.78 3.86
C CYS A 46 0.73 -4.62 2.85
N LEU A 47 1.85 -3.90 2.71
CA LEU A 47 1.92 -2.77 1.78
C LEU A 47 1.71 -3.17 0.32
N ARG A 48 2.12 -4.37 -0.08
CA ARG A 48 1.86 -4.92 -1.43
C ARG A 48 0.38 -5.22 -1.64
N GLN A 49 -0.30 -5.76 -0.64
CA GLN A 49 -1.74 -6.02 -0.70
C GLN A 49 -2.51 -4.70 -0.83
N GLU A 50 -2.22 -3.70 0.00
CA GLU A 50 -2.86 -2.39 -0.06
C GLU A 50 -2.62 -1.69 -1.40
N ARG A 51 -1.37 -1.73 -1.90
CA ARG A 51 -1.07 -1.23 -3.24
C ARG A 51 -1.89 -1.93 -4.32
N THR A 52 -2.07 -3.24 -4.21
CA THR A 52 -2.86 -4.01 -5.19
C THR A 52 -4.33 -3.61 -5.14
N LYS A 53 -4.91 -3.42 -3.95
CA LYS A 53 -6.27 -2.93 -3.76
C LYS A 53 -6.48 -1.55 -4.38
N SER A 54 -5.65 -0.57 -4.01
CA SER A 54 -5.76 0.79 -4.57
C SER A 54 -5.57 0.81 -6.09
N GLN A 55 -4.69 -0.03 -6.63
CA GLN A 55 -4.54 -0.14 -8.08
C GLN A 55 -5.79 -0.75 -8.75
N ALA A 56 -6.47 -1.70 -8.12
CA ALA A 56 -7.72 -2.24 -8.63
C ALA A 56 -8.83 -1.18 -8.62
N GLU A 57 -8.97 -0.42 -7.53
CA GLU A 57 -9.91 0.70 -7.43
C GLU A 57 -9.65 1.77 -8.50
N ASN A 58 -8.39 2.18 -8.67
CA ASN A 58 -8.01 3.15 -9.69
C ASN A 58 -8.32 2.65 -11.10
N ARG A 59 -8.09 1.36 -11.39
CA ARG A 59 -8.46 0.77 -12.68
C ARG A 59 -9.98 0.76 -12.89
N ALA A 60 -10.74 0.41 -11.86
CA ALA A 60 -12.20 0.41 -11.94
C ALA A 60 -12.75 1.83 -12.19
N MET A 61 -12.26 2.83 -11.44
CA MET A 61 -12.63 4.23 -11.65
C MET A 61 -12.24 4.75 -13.04
N ALA A 62 -11.04 4.40 -13.51
CA ALA A 62 -10.59 4.78 -14.85
C ALA A 62 -11.47 4.16 -15.94
N LYS A 63 -11.83 2.88 -15.81
CA LYS A 63 -12.77 2.21 -16.71
C LYS A 63 -14.14 2.87 -16.69
N ALA A 64 -14.72 3.09 -15.51
CA ALA A 64 -16.03 3.74 -15.37
C ALA A 64 -16.04 5.15 -16.01
N LYS A 65 -14.95 5.92 -15.83
CA LYS A 65 -14.79 7.22 -16.49
C LYS A 65 -14.75 7.08 -18.02
N ARG A 66 -13.98 6.12 -18.55
CA ARG A 66 -13.91 5.86 -20.00
C ARG A 66 -15.26 5.46 -20.57
N ASP A 67 -15.94 4.52 -19.92
CA ASP A 67 -17.26 4.03 -20.37
C ASP A 67 -18.29 5.18 -20.38
N ARG A 68 -18.24 6.09 -19.39
CA ARG A 68 -19.09 7.29 -19.36
C ARG A 68 -18.80 8.23 -20.52
N MET A 69 -17.52 8.56 -20.75
CA MET A 69 -17.11 9.44 -21.85
C MET A 69 -17.49 8.83 -23.22
N GLU A 70 -17.32 7.52 -23.40
CA GLU A 70 -17.69 6.83 -24.63
C GLU A 70 -19.21 6.87 -24.86
N LYS A 71 -20.01 6.73 -23.79
CA LYS A 71 -21.46 6.89 -23.89
C LYS A 71 -21.84 8.33 -24.28
N GLU A 72 -21.25 9.32 -23.63
CA GLU A 72 -21.48 10.74 -23.95
C GLU A 72 -21.10 11.06 -25.40
N TRP A 73 -19.99 10.51 -25.92
CA TRP A 73 -19.59 10.69 -27.32
C TRP A 73 -20.58 10.04 -28.30
N LYS A 74 -21.02 8.81 -28.01
CA LYS A 74 -22.06 8.13 -28.81
C LYS A 74 -23.38 8.91 -28.83
N ASP A 75 -23.80 9.45 -27.68
CA ASP A 75 -25.02 10.25 -27.57
C ASP A 75 -24.93 11.57 -28.36
N LEU A 76 -23.72 12.14 -28.49
CA LEU A 76 -23.45 13.32 -29.33
C LEU A 76 -23.25 13.00 -30.82
N GLY A 77 -23.23 11.72 -31.21
CA GLY A 77 -23.08 11.28 -32.59
C GLY A 77 -21.67 11.51 -33.18
N ILE A 78 -20.65 11.62 -32.32
CA ILE A 78 -19.23 11.83 -32.70
C ILE A 78 -18.42 10.58 -32.40
#